data_AF-A0A925GLQ7-F1
#
_entry.id   AF-A0A925GLQ7-F1
#
_cell.length_a   1.000
_cell.length_b   1.000
_cell.length_c   1.000
_cell.angle_alpha   90.00
_cell.angle_beta   90.00
_cell.angle_gamma   90.00
#
_symmetry.space_group_name_H-M   'P 1'
#
loop_
_entity.id
_entity.type
_entity.pdbx_description
1 polymer ?
#
loop_
_entity_poly.entity_id
_entity_poly.type
_entity_poly.pdbx_seq_one_letter_code
_entity_poly.pdbx_strand_id
1 'polypeptide(L)'
;MDFDYLCDVADNRKDTEPDDFFFNFAGLNGRFVFDQYGRIFHSSESNLRIEQVSNQQFEITAEDGTVYVFGKNRAGTETACETSTYPAQLGGTSCISSWYLTEILASDGTDRISFKYLSDNSQSVFHSGQTHHYPVGPTPYSQCNSEEWDYGTLHTIVIADSRRLREIAFTGGKLTFTSLKDRQDLGWGGYRLDEMKIENDLRYLRNFKFSYSYFNNGTSDAKRLQLKSVEEYDNSVRKPPHRFTYNESITYNGLSLPKICSKAQDHWGFYNGAFDNERLLHGIPAGQYNGVLLAGANREPGADFLAGVGMLEKIQYPSGGSTRFEFEAHDTGGGKGYRKVPQTQFVTTNIGGSALESSQTFTLSEGVLASVVFERPSPDFLRTHDFKCAPTFNLINVNTGEPVGVDSYNVVPTFAGDQNRIVVPNVGLQANIPYQIQVVSDSRCGATADPGLLSALNSSITVRYEVSTSEVISLAKKRIGGLRIKTITDYDGIDAANDVVRSYRYERAEDLSSGEVVDEPTYGYQYTINQNDPVSNPTNGMDCP
;
A
#
# COMPACT_ATOMS: atom_id res chain seq x y z
N MET A 1 18.58 25.30 11.44
CA MET A 1 17.29 24.69 11.07
C MET A 1 16.43 25.84 10.58
N ASP A 2 15.97 25.78 9.34
CA ASP A 2 15.28 26.88 8.67
C ASP A 2 13.83 26.93 9.17
N PHE A 3 13.37 28.10 9.65
CA PHE A 3 12.03 28.26 10.23
C PHE A 3 10.94 27.97 9.19
N ASP A 4 11.19 28.36 7.94
CA ASP A 4 10.26 28.13 6.82
C ASP A 4 10.13 26.63 6.50
N TYR A 5 11.21 25.86 6.64
CA TYR A 5 11.16 24.40 6.49
C TYR A 5 10.29 23.75 7.57
N LEU A 6 10.41 24.19 8.82
CA LEU A 6 9.60 23.65 9.92
C LEU A 6 8.12 24.02 9.78
N CYS A 7 7.80 25.22 9.29
CA CYS A 7 6.43 25.60 8.95
C CYS A 7 5.88 24.76 7.79
N ASP A 8 6.67 24.51 6.75
CA ASP A 8 6.25 23.65 5.64
C ASP A 8 6.02 22.19 6.08
N VAL A 9 6.84 21.66 6.99
CA VAL A 9 6.62 20.33 7.58
C VAL A 9 5.34 20.31 8.43
N ALA A 10 5.14 21.30 9.29
CA ALA A 10 3.93 21.40 10.14
C ALA A 10 2.64 21.52 9.31
N ASP A 11 2.70 22.18 8.16
CA ASP A 11 1.60 22.32 7.21
C ASP A 11 1.47 21.13 6.22
N ASN A 12 2.22 20.04 6.42
CA ASN A 12 2.29 18.86 5.54
C ASN A 12 2.65 19.20 4.07
N ARG A 13 3.41 20.27 3.84
CA ARG A 13 3.93 20.67 2.51
C ARG A 13 5.30 20.07 2.20
N LYS A 14 6.03 19.60 3.21
CA LYS A 14 7.31 18.90 3.07
C LYS A 14 7.37 17.66 3.93
N ASP A 15 7.96 16.62 3.37
CA ASP A 15 8.26 15.38 4.07
C ASP A 15 9.57 15.51 4.86
N THR A 16 9.64 14.80 5.98
CA THR A 16 10.83 14.65 6.82
C THR A 16 11.49 13.28 6.66
N GLU A 17 10.83 12.33 6.01
CA GLU A 17 11.39 11.02 5.73
C GLU A 17 12.50 11.12 4.66
N PRO A 18 13.67 10.46 4.87
CA PRO A 18 14.69 10.37 3.85
C PRO A 18 14.20 9.60 2.61
N ASP A 19 14.59 10.07 1.42
CA ASP A 19 14.31 9.36 0.18
C ASP A 19 15.03 8.00 0.11
N ASP A 20 14.31 6.99 -0.37
CA ASP A 20 14.85 5.65 -0.63
C ASP A 20 15.34 5.49 -2.06
N PHE A 21 16.64 5.18 -2.22
CA PHE A 21 17.26 4.92 -3.52
C PHE A 21 17.50 3.43 -3.72
N PHE A 22 17.08 2.91 -4.86
CA PHE A 22 17.29 1.52 -5.25
C PHE A 22 18.17 1.43 -6.50
N PHE A 23 19.03 0.42 -6.57
CA PHE A 23 19.83 0.12 -7.75
C PHE A 23 19.74 -1.36 -8.13
N ASN A 24 19.85 -1.63 -9.43
CA ASN A 24 19.94 -2.97 -9.99
C ASN A 24 20.74 -2.91 -11.30
N PHE A 25 21.91 -3.55 -11.33
CA PHE A 25 22.80 -3.59 -12.49
C PHE A 25 23.75 -4.78 -12.40
N ALA A 26 24.10 -5.40 -13.53
CA ALA A 26 25.11 -6.46 -13.61
C ALA A 26 24.99 -7.59 -12.55
N GLY A 27 23.77 -7.91 -12.10
CA GLY A 27 23.51 -8.90 -11.04
C GLY A 27 23.64 -8.36 -9.60
N LEU A 28 24.15 -7.15 -9.42
CA LEU A 28 24.18 -6.41 -8.17
C LEU A 28 22.87 -5.65 -7.97
N ASN A 29 22.36 -5.64 -6.75
CA ASN A 29 21.15 -4.90 -6.38
C ASN A 29 21.21 -4.48 -4.92
N GLY A 30 20.47 -3.44 -4.57
CA GLY A 30 20.44 -2.95 -3.19
C GLY A 30 19.68 -1.64 -3.04
N ARG A 31 19.75 -1.12 -1.81
CA ARG A 31 19.14 0.14 -1.37
C ARG A 31 20.16 0.98 -0.63
N PHE A 32 20.09 2.29 -0.79
CA PHE A 32 20.82 3.25 0.04
C PHE A 32 19.95 4.48 0.35
N VAL A 33 20.31 5.18 1.42
CA VAL A 33 19.69 6.43 1.87
C VAL A 33 20.76 7.48 2.14
N PHE A 34 20.39 8.75 2.09
CA PHE A 34 21.26 9.82 2.57
C PHE A 34 20.94 10.14 4.02
N ASP A 35 21.98 10.37 4.83
CA ASP A 35 21.79 10.98 6.14
C ASP A 35 21.62 12.50 6.03
N GLN A 36 21.33 13.15 7.16
CA GLN A 36 21.18 14.60 7.27
C GLN A 36 22.44 15.42 6.89
N TYR A 37 23.59 14.77 6.72
CA TYR A 37 24.85 15.38 6.31
C TYR A 37 25.19 15.08 4.84
N GLY A 38 24.30 14.41 4.10
CA GLY A 38 24.49 14.02 2.71
C GLY A 38 25.44 12.82 2.53
N ARG A 39 25.67 12.04 3.59
CA ARG A 39 26.47 10.80 3.51
C ARG A 39 25.57 9.63 3.15
N ILE A 40 26.05 8.78 2.24
CA ILE A 40 25.33 7.59 1.80
C ILE A 40 25.46 6.48 2.85
N PHE A 41 24.34 5.90 3.24
CA PHE A 41 24.25 4.69 4.05
C PHE A 41 23.56 3.58 3.26
N HIS A 42 24.21 2.43 3.18
CA HIS A 42 23.67 1.20 2.59
C HIS A 42 23.94 0.00 3.51
N SER A 43 23.31 -1.14 3.25
CA SER A 43 23.49 -2.32 4.10
C SER A 43 24.94 -2.80 4.12
N SER A 44 25.41 -3.20 5.30
CA SER A 44 26.79 -3.66 5.54
C SER A 44 27.15 -4.98 4.85
N GLU A 45 26.17 -5.71 4.32
CA GLU A 45 26.35 -7.01 3.68
C GLU A 45 26.93 -6.91 2.25
N SER A 46 27.11 -5.70 1.71
CA SER A 46 27.74 -5.50 0.39
C SER A 46 28.99 -4.61 0.51
N ASN A 47 30.12 -5.05 -0.04
CA ASN A 47 31.35 -4.24 -0.09
C ASN A 47 31.33 -3.23 -1.25
N LEU A 48 30.14 -2.81 -1.68
CA LEU A 48 29.97 -1.78 -2.70
C LEU A 48 30.36 -0.42 -2.13
N ARG A 49 31.11 0.36 -2.92
CA ARG A 49 31.38 1.77 -2.63
C ARG A 49 30.51 2.62 -3.53
N ILE A 50 29.52 3.29 -2.93
CA ILE A 50 28.56 4.15 -3.62
C ILE A 50 28.95 5.61 -3.37
N GLU A 51 29.07 6.40 -4.44
CA GLU A 51 29.45 7.80 -4.39
C GLU A 51 28.52 8.65 -5.26
N GLN A 52 28.06 9.77 -4.71
CA GLN A 52 27.44 10.82 -5.49
C GLN A 52 28.52 11.84 -5.89
N VAL A 53 28.95 11.79 -7.15
CA VAL A 53 29.96 12.73 -7.70
C VAL A 53 29.32 14.09 -7.98
N SER A 54 28.05 14.09 -8.41
CA SER A 54 27.23 15.29 -8.55
C SER A 54 25.75 14.92 -8.51
N ASN A 55 24.84 15.90 -8.48
CA ASN A 55 23.40 15.63 -8.56
C ASN A 55 22.99 14.84 -9.83
N GLN A 56 23.81 14.84 -10.89
CA GLN A 56 23.56 14.11 -12.12
C GLN A 56 24.46 12.87 -12.28
N GLN A 57 25.30 12.54 -11.30
CA GLN A 57 26.28 11.47 -11.45
C GLN A 57 26.48 10.67 -10.16
N PHE A 58 26.25 9.37 -10.29
CA PHE A 58 26.63 8.40 -9.27
C PHE A 58 27.71 7.46 -9.81
N GLU A 59 28.61 7.02 -8.94
CA GLU A 59 29.56 5.97 -9.22
C GLU A 59 29.43 4.86 -8.18
N ILE A 60 29.36 3.62 -8.65
CA ILE A 60 29.36 2.43 -7.78
C ILE A 60 30.56 1.58 -8.15
N THR A 61 31.44 1.35 -7.20
CA THR A 61 32.60 0.46 -7.36
C THR A 61 32.26 -0.90 -6.74
N ALA A 62 32.34 -1.95 -7.54
CA ALA A 62 32.15 -3.33 -7.09
C ALA A 62 33.40 -3.89 -6.39
N GLU A 63 33.26 -5.05 -5.75
CA GLU A 63 34.32 -5.68 -4.97
C GLU A 63 35.55 -6.06 -5.81
N ASP A 64 35.34 -6.35 -7.10
CA ASP A 64 36.39 -6.65 -8.09
C ASP A 64 37.09 -5.40 -8.65
N GLY A 65 36.69 -4.21 -8.19
CA GLY A 65 37.20 -2.91 -8.64
C GLY A 65 36.55 -2.38 -9.91
N THR A 66 35.58 -3.10 -10.52
CA THR A 66 34.83 -2.60 -11.66
C THR A 66 34.00 -1.38 -11.25
N VAL A 67 34.07 -0.31 -12.03
CA VAL A 67 33.34 0.95 -11.74
C VAL A 67 32.18 1.11 -12.70
N TYR A 68 31.00 1.37 -12.13
CA TYR A 68 29.75 1.62 -12.83
C TYR A 68 29.36 3.08 -12.64
N VAL A 69 29.21 3.82 -13.75
CA VAL A 69 28.89 5.25 -13.73
C VAL A 69 27.45 5.47 -14.19
N PHE A 70 26.64 6.16 -13.40
CA PHE A 70 25.21 6.38 -13.65
C PHE A 70 24.90 7.87 -13.84
N GLY A 71 23.91 8.17 -14.67
CA GLY A 71 23.47 9.52 -14.97
C GLY A 71 24.34 10.18 -16.03
N LYS A 72 25.32 10.97 -15.59
CA LYS A 72 26.27 11.66 -16.46
C LYS A 72 27.59 10.90 -16.50
N ASN A 73 28.11 10.65 -17.70
CA ASN A 73 29.40 9.96 -17.86
C ASN A 73 30.59 10.82 -17.42
N ARG A 74 31.77 10.22 -17.19
CA ARG A 74 32.95 10.94 -16.70
C ARG A 74 33.45 12.02 -17.68
N ALA A 75 33.27 11.81 -18.98
CA ALA A 75 33.63 12.79 -20.01
C ALA A 75 32.62 13.96 -20.11
N GLY A 76 31.45 13.84 -19.49
CA GLY A 76 30.36 14.82 -19.56
C GLY A 76 29.71 14.97 -20.93
N THR A 77 29.90 13.99 -21.82
CA THR A 77 29.37 13.97 -23.20
C THR A 77 28.02 13.28 -23.33
N GLU A 78 27.61 12.50 -22.33
CA GLU A 78 26.32 11.81 -22.26
C GLU A 78 25.70 12.04 -20.88
N THR A 79 24.42 12.39 -20.85
CA THR A 79 23.62 12.51 -19.63
C THR A 79 22.31 11.76 -19.79
N ALA A 80 22.15 10.69 -19.01
CA ALA A 80 20.97 9.84 -18.96
C ALA A 80 20.37 9.87 -17.56
N CYS A 81 19.73 10.98 -17.21
CA CYS A 81 18.90 11.12 -16.01
C CYS A 81 17.43 11.21 -16.44
N GLU A 82 16.54 10.52 -15.72
CA GLU A 82 15.09 10.75 -15.82
C GLU A 82 14.69 11.86 -14.86
N THR A 83 13.86 12.77 -15.36
CA THR A 83 13.32 13.86 -14.56
C THR A 83 11.82 13.74 -14.46
N SER A 84 11.30 13.70 -13.24
CA SER A 84 9.87 13.73 -12.95
C SER A 84 9.44 15.17 -12.68
N THR A 85 8.40 15.62 -13.38
CA THR A 85 7.86 16.98 -13.26
C THR A 85 6.40 16.91 -12.81
N TYR A 86 6.13 17.60 -11.71
CA TYR A 86 4.79 17.76 -11.16
C TYR A 86 4.08 18.94 -11.84
N PRO A 87 2.75 18.88 -12.01
CA PRO A 87 1.99 19.93 -12.65
C PRO A 87 2.06 21.23 -11.82
N ALA A 88 1.96 22.38 -12.49
CA ALA A 88 2.05 23.69 -11.84
C ALA A 88 1.03 23.89 -10.71
N GLN A 89 -0.12 23.23 -10.78
CA GLN A 89 -1.15 23.24 -9.74
C GLN A 89 -0.72 22.55 -8.44
N LEU A 90 0.33 21.72 -8.48
CA LEU A 90 0.94 21.03 -7.34
C LEU A 90 2.34 21.58 -7.02
N GLY A 91 2.61 22.85 -7.37
CA GLY A 91 3.89 23.50 -7.05
C GLY A 91 4.98 23.38 -8.12
N GLY A 92 4.69 22.77 -9.28
CA GLY A 92 5.52 22.87 -10.50
C GLY A 92 6.98 22.44 -10.35
N THR A 93 7.27 21.58 -9.38
CA THR A 93 8.65 21.19 -9.04
C THR A 93 9.10 20.02 -9.92
N SER A 94 10.40 19.99 -10.23
CA SER A 94 11.02 18.98 -11.07
C SER A 94 12.22 18.39 -10.34
N CYS A 95 12.32 17.06 -10.30
CA CYS A 95 13.41 16.35 -9.63
C CYS A 95 13.93 15.21 -10.52
N ILE A 96 15.20 14.86 -10.34
CA ILE A 96 15.77 13.68 -11.00
C ILE A 96 15.25 12.45 -10.24
N SER A 97 14.48 11.62 -10.91
CA SER A 97 13.89 10.40 -10.34
C SER A 97 14.75 9.16 -10.59
N SER A 98 15.64 9.18 -11.58
CA SER A 98 16.50 8.04 -11.90
C SER A 98 17.78 8.42 -12.65
N TRP A 99 18.85 7.65 -12.44
CA TRP A 99 20.14 7.78 -13.11
C TRP A 99 20.46 6.47 -13.84
N TYR A 100 20.52 6.49 -15.18
CA TYR A 100 20.79 5.29 -15.98
C TYR A 100 22.29 5.03 -16.10
N LEU A 101 22.69 3.77 -16.22
CA LEU A 101 24.09 3.38 -16.42
C LEU A 101 24.64 3.99 -17.72
N THR A 102 25.74 4.71 -17.67
CA THR A 102 26.39 5.34 -18.83
C THR A 102 27.76 4.76 -19.15
N GLU A 103 28.48 4.25 -18.16
CA GLU A 103 29.78 3.61 -18.35
C GLU A 103 29.98 2.41 -17.42
N ILE A 104 30.65 1.37 -17.92
CA ILE A 104 31.29 0.31 -17.13
C ILE A 104 32.77 0.39 -17.44
N LEU A 105 33.59 0.51 -16.40
CA LEU A 105 35.04 0.66 -16.50
C LEU A 105 35.71 -0.54 -15.84
N ALA A 106 36.59 -1.21 -16.59
CA ALA A 106 37.42 -2.26 -16.04
C ALA A 106 38.31 -1.73 -14.90
N SER A 107 38.59 -2.56 -13.90
CA SER A 107 39.37 -2.18 -12.72
C SER A 107 40.82 -1.77 -13.05
N ASP A 108 41.36 -2.25 -14.16
CA ASP A 108 42.69 -1.90 -14.68
C ASP A 108 42.69 -0.68 -15.63
N GLY A 109 41.51 -0.13 -15.95
CA GLY A 109 41.33 1.00 -16.86
C GLY A 109 41.59 0.69 -18.33
N THR A 110 41.74 -0.57 -18.71
CA THR A 110 42.09 -0.98 -20.09
C THR A 110 40.89 -1.05 -21.02
N ASP A 111 39.70 -1.31 -20.47
CA ASP A 111 38.47 -1.47 -21.23
C ASP A 111 37.32 -0.65 -20.65
N ARG A 112 36.39 -0.29 -21.54
CA ARG A 112 35.21 0.51 -21.24
C ARG A 112 34.05 0.07 -22.11
N ILE A 113 32.90 -0.10 -21.46
CA ILE A 113 31.60 -0.18 -22.12
C ILE A 113 30.88 1.14 -21.89
N SER A 114 30.33 1.73 -22.94
CA SER A 114 29.60 3.00 -22.89
C SER A 114 28.16 2.82 -23.38
N PHE A 115 27.23 3.53 -22.77
CA PHE A 115 25.81 3.46 -23.05
C PHE A 115 25.33 4.85 -23.47
N LYS A 116 24.57 4.92 -24.57
CA LYS A 116 23.98 6.16 -25.06
C LYS A 116 22.48 6.05 -25.16
N TYR A 117 21.80 7.14 -24.85
CA TYR A 117 20.36 7.19 -24.73
C TYR A 117 19.75 8.23 -25.68
N LEU A 118 18.44 8.11 -25.86
CA LEU A 118 17.57 9.12 -26.45
C LEU A 118 16.54 9.54 -25.40
N SER A 119 16.12 10.79 -25.43
CA SER A 119 14.97 11.26 -24.66
C SER A 119 13.68 10.61 -25.16
N ASP A 120 12.83 10.22 -24.21
CA ASP A 120 11.52 9.63 -24.44
C ASP A 120 10.54 10.22 -23.42
N ASN A 121 9.86 11.30 -23.79
CA ASN A 121 8.90 11.92 -22.90
C ASN A 121 7.70 10.98 -22.73
N SER A 122 7.56 10.42 -21.52
CA SER A 122 6.42 9.62 -21.15
C SER A 122 5.53 10.40 -20.18
N GLN A 123 4.22 10.21 -20.29
CA GLN A 123 3.26 10.75 -19.33
C GLN A 123 2.63 9.58 -18.60
N SER A 124 2.72 9.62 -17.28
CA SER A 124 2.10 8.63 -16.40
C SER A 124 1.03 9.32 -15.56
N VAL A 125 -0.19 8.80 -15.62
CA VAL A 125 -1.30 9.28 -14.81
C VAL A 125 -1.52 8.29 -13.68
N PHE A 126 -1.41 8.77 -12.45
CA PHE A 126 -1.70 7.97 -11.26
C PHE A 126 -2.88 8.60 -10.51
N HIS A 127 -3.69 7.77 -9.86
CA HIS A 127 -4.61 8.27 -8.86
C HIS A 127 -3.81 8.61 -7.62
N SER A 128 -3.86 9.86 -7.19
CA SER A 128 -3.15 10.32 -5.99
C SER A 128 -4.05 10.39 -4.76
N GLY A 129 -5.38 10.44 -4.95
CA GLY A 129 -6.34 10.36 -3.87
C GLY A 129 -7.77 10.32 -4.37
N GLN A 130 -8.65 9.74 -3.57
CA GLN A 130 -10.08 9.82 -3.77
C GLN A 130 -10.72 10.26 -2.47
N THR A 131 -11.54 11.31 -2.52
CA THR A 131 -12.34 11.74 -1.37
C THR A 131 -13.81 11.60 -1.71
N HIS A 132 -14.57 11.02 -0.79
CA HIS A 132 -16.01 10.92 -0.90
C HIS A 132 -16.65 11.55 0.34
N HIS A 133 -17.52 12.53 0.13
CA HIS A 133 -18.26 13.20 1.19
C HIS A 133 -19.66 12.61 1.24
N TYR A 134 -20.04 12.08 2.39
CA TYR A 134 -21.38 11.57 2.61
C TYR A 134 -22.10 12.46 3.64
N PRO A 135 -23.13 13.23 3.26
CA PRO A 135 -23.87 14.04 4.21
C PRO A 135 -24.71 13.13 5.11
N VAL A 136 -24.56 13.28 6.44
CA VAL A 136 -25.47 12.61 7.39
C VAL A 136 -26.18 13.65 8.25
N GLY A 137 -27.50 13.67 8.14
CA GLY A 137 -28.39 14.53 8.92
C GLY A 137 -29.09 13.76 10.06
N PRO A 138 -29.57 14.46 11.11
CA PRO A 138 -30.08 13.83 12.32
C PRO A 138 -31.46 13.16 12.24
N THR A 139 -32.15 13.07 11.08
CA THR A 139 -33.51 12.49 11.02
C THR A 139 -33.90 11.89 9.66
N PRO A 140 -34.78 10.87 9.62
CA PRO A 140 -35.34 10.30 8.39
C PRO A 140 -36.44 11.22 7.85
N TYR A 141 -36.06 12.36 7.27
CA TYR A 141 -36.98 13.17 6.48
C TYR A 141 -36.52 13.16 5.03
N SER A 142 -37.28 12.43 4.22
CA SER A 142 -37.12 12.18 2.79
C SER A 142 -37.33 13.42 1.92
N GLN A 143 -36.82 14.58 2.32
CA GLN A 143 -37.00 15.85 1.60
C GLN A 143 -35.72 16.63 1.34
N CYS A 144 -34.60 16.26 1.96
CA CYS A 144 -33.31 16.49 1.35
C CYS A 144 -32.99 15.23 0.56
N ASN A 145 -33.38 15.18 -0.71
CA ASN A 145 -32.66 14.33 -1.65
C ASN A 145 -31.23 14.89 -1.67
N SER A 146 -30.38 14.46 -0.73
CA SER A 146 -28.96 14.62 -0.92
C SER A 146 -28.61 13.64 -2.02
N GLU A 147 -28.70 14.13 -3.26
CA GLU A 147 -27.93 13.53 -4.34
C GLU A 147 -26.51 13.34 -3.78
N GLU A 148 -25.95 12.14 -3.92
CA GLU A 148 -24.53 11.89 -3.68
C GLU A 148 -23.78 12.99 -4.45
N TRP A 149 -23.14 13.91 -3.73
CA TRP A 149 -22.31 14.92 -4.39
C TRP A 149 -21.02 14.24 -4.81
N ASP A 150 -20.95 13.92 -6.10
CA ASP A 150 -19.88 13.15 -6.71
C ASP A 150 -18.53 13.89 -6.69
N TYR A 151 -17.61 13.27 -5.96
CA TYR A 151 -16.15 13.20 -6.08
C TYR A 151 -15.30 14.43 -6.45
N GLY A 152 -14.33 14.69 -5.57
CA GLY A 152 -12.98 14.99 -6.00
C GLY A 152 -12.19 13.68 -6.14
N THR A 153 -12.06 13.14 -7.36
CA THR A 153 -10.98 12.19 -7.64
C THR A 153 -9.76 13.00 -8.04
N LEU A 154 -8.72 12.97 -7.21
CA LEU A 154 -7.46 13.61 -7.52
C LEU A 154 -6.60 12.63 -8.32
N HIS A 155 -6.28 13.04 -9.53
CA HIS A 155 -5.26 12.39 -10.34
C HIS A 155 -4.02 13.27 -10.31
N THR A 156 -2.88 12.66 -10.01
CA THR A 156 -1.59 13.30 -10.24
C THR A 156 -1.05 12.81 -11.57
N ILE A 157 -0.86 13.75 -12.49
CA ILE A 157 -0.17 13.49 -13.75
C ILE A 157 1.30 13.79 -13.51
N VAL A 158 2.14 12.78 -13.59
CA VAL A 158 3.60 12.97 -13.55
C VAL A 158 4.11 12.89 -14.98
N ILE A 159 4.82 13.92 -15.41
CA ILE A 159 5.50 13.92 -16.70
C ILE A 159 6.94 13.51 -16.45
N ALA A 160 7.36 12.38 -17.04
CA ALA A 160 8.71 11.87 -16.95
C ALA A 160 9.46 12.10 -18.27
N ASP A 161 10.61 12.78 -18.21
CA ASP A 161 11.59 12.82 -19.31
C ASP A 161 12.45 11.55 -19.25
N SER A 162 11.84 10.43 -19.64
CA SER A 162 12.47 9.10 -19.59
C SER A 162 13.58 8.96 -20.61
N ARG A 163 14.46 7.98 -20.41
CA ARG A 163 15.58 7.69 -21.33
C ARG A 163 15.42 6.31 -21.94
N ARG A 164 15.63 6.21 -23.25
CA ARG A 164 15.63 4.94 -23.98
C ARG A 164 17.01 4.65 -24.54
N LEU A 165 17.52 3.45 -24.26
CA LEU A 165 18.81 3.00 -24.75
C LEU A 165 18.84 3.00 -26.28
N ARG A 166 19.89 3.58 -26.86
CA ARG A 166 20.12 3.66 -28.31
C ARG A 166 21.35 2.89 -28.74
N GLU A 167 22.41 2.92 -27.94
CA GLU A 167 23.68 2.29 -28.30
C GLU A 167 24.40 1.78 -27.05
N ILE A 168 25.02 0.60 -27.16
CA ILE A 168 26.07 0.14 -26.24
C ILE A 168 27.32 -0.04 -27.06
N ALA A 169 28.40 0.67 -26.76
CA ALA A 169 29.68 0.52 -27.44
C ALA A 169 30.74 -0.06 -26.49
N PHE A 170 31.52 -1.00 -26.98
CA PHE A 170 32.58 -1.70 -26.24
C PHE A 170 33.79 -1.90 -27.15
N THR A 171 34.91 -2.39 -26.61
CA THR A 171 36.10 -2.63 -27.43
C THR A 171 35.82 -3.68 -28.51
N GLY A 172 35.93 -3.27 -29.78
CA GLY A 172 35.74 -4.14 -30.94
C GLY A 172 34.31 -4.21 -31.48
N GLY A 173 33.38 -3.38 -31.00
CA GLY A 173 32.05 -3.33 -31.58
C GLY A 173 31.00 -2.53 -30.81
N LYS A 174 29.76 -2.68 -31.25
CA LYS A 174 28.60 -2.02 -30.65
C LYS A 174 27.29 -2.77 -30.85
N LEU A 175 26.34 -2.47 -29.99
CA LEU A 175 24.93 -2.79 -30.14
C LEU A 175 24.17 -1.51 -30.47
N THR A 176 23.30 -1.55 -31.47
CA THR A 176 22.42 -0.43 -31.84
C THR A 176 20.95 -0.83 -31.65
N PHE A 177 20.16 0.04 -31.05
CA PHE A 177 18.75 -0.18 -30.75
C PHE A 177 17.87 0.79 -31.55
N THR A 178 17.00 0.23 -32.41
CA THR A 178 16.03 0.99 -33.22
C THR A 178 14.65 0.85 -32.62
N SER A 179 13.91 1.96 -32.51
CA SER A 179 12.56 1.96 -31.96
C SER A 179 11.58 2.70 -32.87
N LEU A 180 10.32 2.28 -32.83
CA LEU A 180 9.22 2.87 -33.61
C LEU A 180 8.20 3.49 -32.68
N LYS A 181 7.68 4.68 -33.04
CA LYS A 181 6.66 5.41 -32.29
C LYS A 181 5.26 5.05 -32.77
N ASP A 182 4.84 3.81 -32.56
CA ASP A 182 3.58 3.25 -33.07
C ASP A 182 2.77 2.49 -32.01
N ARG A 183 3.12 2.63 -30.72
CA ARG A 183 2.32 2.08 -29.62
C ARG A 183 0.90 2.67 -29.61
N GLN A 184 -0.09 1.80 -29.45
CA GLN A 184 -1.52 2.13 -29.46
C GLN A 184 -2.13 2.13 -28.06
N ASP A 185 -1.39 1.62 -27.08
CA ASP A 185 -1.75 1.63 -25.66
C ASP A 185 -1.36 2.93 -24.94
N LEU A 186 -0.86 3.91 -25.70
CA LEU A 186 -0.53 5.25 -25.24
C LEU A 186 -1.25 6.25 -26.14
N GLY A 187 -2.05 7.16 -25.56
CA GLY A 187 -2.94 8.06 -26.32
C GLY A 187 -2.25 8.96 -27.35
N TRP A 188 -0.95 9.25 -27.16
CA TRP A 188 -0.14 10.10 -28.04
C TRP A 188 0.89 9.30 -28.87
N GLY A 189 0.77 7.98 -28.88
CA GLY A 189 1.80 7.08 -29.35
C GLY A 189 3.01 7.03 -28.41
N GLY A 190 3.76 5.93 -28.45
CA GLY A 190 5.00 5.79 -27.70
C GLY A 190 5.96 4.86 -28.40
N TYR A 191 7.22 4.87 -27.98
CA TYR A 191 8.25 4.05 -28.59
C TYR A 191 8.18 2.61 -28.06
N ARG A 192 8.32 1.66 -28.98
CA ARG A 192 8.67 0.28 -28.67
C ARG A 192 9.99 -0.07 -29.35
N LEU A 193 10.78 -0.95 -28.73
CA LEU A 193 11.93 -1.54 -29.38
C LEU A 193 11.45 -2.30 -30.61
N ASP A 194 12.09 -2.09 -31.75
CA ASP A 194 11.73 -2.74 -33.00
C ASP A 194 12.84 -3.68 -33.47
N GLU A 195 14.09 -3.24 -33.29
CA GLU A 195 15.26 -3.98 -33.73
C GLU A 195 16.46 -3.72 -32.81
N MET A 196 17.25 -4.77 -32.59
CA MET A 196 18.58 -4.68 -32.01
C MET A 196 19.60 -5.25 -32.99
N LYS A 197 20.68 -4.52 -33.25
CA LYS A 197 21.77 -4.93 -34.14
C LYS A 197 23.06 -5.08 -33.36
N ILE A 198 23.84 -6.10 -33.70
CA ILE A 198 25.19 -6.32 -33.17
C ILE A 198 26.19 -6.17 -34.32
N GLU A 199 27.13 -5.25 -34.15
CA GLU A 199 28.13 -4.88 -35.14
C GLU A 199 29.53 -4.97 -34.51
N ASN A 200 30.49 -5.50 -35.26
CA ASN A 200 31.91 -5.33 -34.97
C ASN A 200 32.47 -4.29 -35.95
N ASP A 201 33.57 -3.62 -35.59
CA ASP A 201 34.27 -2.58 -36.36
C ASP A 201 34.51 -2.94 -37.85
N LEU A 202 34.52 -4.24 -38.19
CA LEU A 202 34.79 -4.73 -39.54
C LEU A 202 33.59 -5.44 -40.22
N ARG A 203 32.55 -5.84 -39.48
CA ARG A 203 31.43 -6.62 -40.05
C ARG A 203 30.17 -6.60 -39.19
N TYR A 204 29.04 -6.62 -39.87
CA TYR A 204 27.74 -6.97 -39.32
C TYR A 204 27.74 -8.40 -38.76
N LEU A 205 27.25 -8.60 -37.52
CA LEU A 205 27.23 -9.91 -36.88
C LEU A 205 25.82 -10.52 -36.84
N ARG A 206 24.85 -9.85 -36.21
CA ARG A 206 23.51 -10.41 -35.94
C ARG A 206 22.48 -9.31 -35.75
N ASN A 207 21.23 -9.56 -36.16
CA ASN A 207 20.08 -8.73 -35.81
C ASN A 207 19.00 -9.52 -35.10
N PHE A 208 18.21 -8.80 -34.31
CA PHE A 208 17.06 -9.30 -33.60
C PHE A 208 15.87 -8.41 -33.92
N LYS A 209 14.82 -9.00 -34.50
CA LYS A 209 13.54 -8.33 -34.75
C LYS A 209 12.55 -8.65 -33.65
N PHE A 210 11.94 -7.63 -33.09
CA PHE A 210 10.92 -7.75 -32.06
C PHE A 210 9.53 -7.60 -32.70
N SER A 211 8.65 -8.57 -32.45
CA SER A 211 7.27 -8.55 -32.96
C SER A 211 6.29 -8.49 -31.81
N TYR A 212 5.23 -7.68 -31.97
CA TYR A 212 4.28 -7.39 -30.92
C TYR A 212 2.84 -7.57 -31.39
N SER A 213 1.94 -7.79 -30.43
CA SER A 213 0.49 -7.66 -30.55
C SER A 213 -0.04 -6.90 -29.33
N TYR A 214 -1.36 -6.94 -29.13
CA TYR A 214 -2.00 -6.38 -27.95
C TYR A 214 -2.88 -7.43 -27.29
N PHE A 215 -2.92 -7.41 -25.96
CA PHE A 215 -3.80 -8.30 -25.16
C PHE A 215 -5.29 -8.00 -25.36
N ASN A 216 -5.62 -6.73 -25.62
CA ASN A 216 -6.98 -6.26 -25.77
C ASN A 216 -7.11 -5.43 -27.05
N ASN A 217 -8.32 -5.41 -27.61
CA ASN A 217 -8.73 -4.41 -28.58
C ASN A 217 -9.50 -3.28 -27.88
N GLY A 218 -9.57 -2.10 -28.48
CA GLY A 218 -10.32 -0.96 -27.91
C GLY A 218 -9.51 0.34 -27.82
N THR A 219 -9.86 1.16 -26.83
CA THR A 219 -9.22 2.44 -26.50
C THR A 219 -7.82 2.24 -25.94
N SER A 220 -6.98 3.28 -25.99
CA SER A 220 -5.56 3.20 -25.58
C SER A 220 -5.38 2.76 -24.12
N ASP A 221 -6.22 3.26 -23.20
CA ASP A 221 -6.24 2.90 -21.77
C ASP A 221 -6.55 1.42 -21.49
N ALA A 222 -7.23 0.75 -22.43
CA ALA A 222 -7.57 -0.67 -22.36
C ALA A 222 -6.52 -1.57 -23.04
N LYS A 223 -5.72 -1.03 -23.96
CA LYS A 223 -4.68 -1.80 -24.67
C LYS A 223 -3.45 -2.02 -23.80
N ARG A 224 -2.76 -3.14 -24.02
CA ARG A 224 -1.45 -3.45 -23.44
C ARG A 224 -0.58 -4.11 -24.50
N LEU A 225 0.56 -3.52 -24.80
CA LEU A 225 1.52 -4.07 -25.75
C LEU A 225 2.04 -5.43 -25.25
N GLN A 226 2.05 -6.42 -26.12
CA GLN A 226 2.45 -7.80 -25.83
C GLN A 226 3.60 -8.19 -26.77
N LEU A 227 4.74 -8.59 -26.23
CA LEU A 227 5.85 -9.12 -27.04
C LEU A 227 5.54 -10.54 -27.48
N LYS A 228 5.43 -10.80 -28.79
CA LYS A 228 5.08 -12.14 -29.32
C LYS A 228 6.28 -12.95 -29.72
N SER A 229 7.32 -12.30 -30.24
CA SER A 229 8.52 -13.02 -30.65
C SER A 229 9.75 -12.15 -30.79
N VAL A 230 10.90 -12.80 -30.63
CA VAL A 230 12.21 -12.27 -31.00
C VAL A 230 12.80 -13.20 -32.06
N GLU A 231 13.00 -12.67 -33.26
CA GLU A 231 13.56 -13.39 -34.40
C GLU A 231 15.01 -12.96 -34.62
N GLU A 232 15.94 -13.91 -34.54
CA GLU A 232 17.34 -13.67 -34.90
C GLU A 232 17.51 -13.85 -36.41
N TYR A 233 18.22 -12.93 -37.06
CA TYR A 233 18.52 -13.04 -38.48
C TYR A 233 19.88 -12.42 -38.85
N ASP A 234 20.51 -12.97 -39.88
CA ASP A 234 21.76 -12.47 -40.46
C ASP A 234 21.57 -12.19 -41.95
N ASN A 235 21.59 -10.90 -42.33
CA ASN A 235 21.43 -10.33 -43.68
C ASN A 235 20.17 -10.77 -44.45
N SER A 236 19.98 -12.07 -44.67
CA SER A 236 18.83 -12.69 -45.36
C SER A 236 18.39 -14.04 -44.77
N VAL A 237 19.16 -14.65 -43.88
CA VAL A 237 18.80 -15.92 -43.23
C VAL A 237 18.10 -15.63 -41.91
N ARG A 238 16.85 -16.06 -41.79
CA ARG A 238 16.04 -15.96 -40.57
C ARG A 238 16.08 -17.27 -39.82
N LYS A 239 16.40 -17.22 -38.53
CA LYS A 239 16.25 -18.36 -37.63
C LYS A 239 14.81 -18.44 -37.14
N PRO A 240 14.31 -19.64 -36.78
CA PRO A 240 13.05 -19.75 -36.07
C PRO A 240 13.05 -18.81 -34.84
N PRO A 241 11.94 -18.10 -34.56
CA PRO A 241 11.92 -17.13 -33.49
C PRO A 241 11.76 -17.78 -32.12
N HIS A 242 12.21 -17.08 -31.08
CA HIS A 242 11.67 -17.28 -29.74
C HIS A 242 10.23 -16.79 -29.75
N ARG A 243 9.28 -17.59 -29.25
CA ARG A 243 7.86 -17.18 -29.15
C ARG A 243 7.41 -17.15 -27.71
N PHE A 244 6.63 -16.12 -27.37
CA PHE A 244 6.09 -15.92 -26.03
C PHE A 244 4.58 -16.12 -26.07
N THR A 245 4.09 -16.98 -25.18
CA THR A 245 2.68 -17.21 -24.93
C THR A 245 2.38 -16.74 -23.52
N TYR A 246 1.26 -16.05 -23.37
CA TYR A 246 0.80 -15.51 -22.10
C TYR A 246 -0.54 -16.14 -21.76
N ASN A 247 -0.84 -16.17 -20.46
CA ASN A 247 -2.12 -16.61 -19.97
C ASN A 247 -3.20 -15.59 -20.37
N GLU A 248 -4.07 -15.98 -21.29
CA GLU A 248 -5.21 -15.18 -21.76
C GLU A 248 -6.54 -15.92 -21.47
N SER A 249 -6.53 -16.82 -20.48
CA SER A 249 -7.59 -17.82 -20.29
C SER A 249 -8.85 -17.32 -19.57
N ILE A 250 -8.83 -16.11 -18.96
CA ILE A 250 -10.04 -15.41 -18.54
C ILE A 250 -10.16 -14.10 -19.31
N THR A 251 -11.37 -13.88 -19.82
CA THR A 251 -11.85 -12.56 -20.17
C THR A 251 -13.06 -12.25 -19.29
N TYR A 252 -13.13 -11.03 -18.76
CA TYR A 252 -14.33 -10.53 -18.09
C TYR A 252 -14.83 -9.32 -18.87
N ASN A 253 -16.10 -9.32 -19.26
CA ASN A 253 -16.66 -8.34 -20.21
C ASN A 253 -15.86 -8.21 -21.53
N GLY A 254 -15.28 -9.32 -22.02
CA GLY A 254 -14.49 -9.34 -23.25
C GLY A 254 -13.10 -8.68 -23.16
N LEU A 255 -12.67 -8.29 -21.96
CA LEU A 255 -11.32 -7.77 -21.69
C LEU A 255 -10.48 -8.85 -21.01
N SER A 256 -9.30 -9.14 -21.57
CA SER A 256 -8.29 -10.01 -20.95
C SER A 256 -7.59 -9.27 -19.80
N LEU A 257 -7.33 -7.97 -19.95
CA LEU A 257 -6.72 -7.14 -18.92
C LEU A 257 -7.56 -5.91 -18.58
N PRO A 258 -7.59 -5.45 -17.31
CA PRO A 258 -8.28 -4.23 -16.93
C PRO A 258 -7.62 -2.98 -17.56
N LYS A 259 -8.39 -1.90 -17.67
CA LYS A 259 -7.85 -0.57 -18.01
C LYS A 259 -6.75 -0.16 -17.02
N ILE A 260 -5.78 0.68 -17.44
CA ILE A 260 -4.63 1.12 -16.59
C ILE A 260 -5.13 1.68 -15.25
N CYS A 261 -6.21 2.46 -15.31
CA CYS A 261 -6.79 3.15 -14.18
C CYS A 261 -7.98 2.39 -13.55
N SER A 262 -8.12 1.08 -13.79
CA SER A 262 -9.23 0.29 -13.25
C SER A 262 -9.19 0.25 -11.73
N LYS A 263 -10.38 0.30 -11.11
CA LYS A 263 -10.58 0.19 -9.67
C LYS A 263 -10.72 -1.27 -9.19
N ALA A 264 -10.67 -2.23 -10.11
CA ALA A 264 -10.63 -3.67 -9.84
C ALA A 264 -9.24 -4.09 -9.29
N GLN A 265 -8.87 -3.52 -8.15
CA GLN A 265 -7.58 -3.73 -7.51
C GLN A 265 -7.81 -4.22 -6.07
N ASP A 266 -6.94 -5.10 -5.59
CA ASP A 266 -6.87 -5.50 -4.18
C ASP A 266 -6.11 -4.48 -3.32
N HIS A 267 -6.04 -4.73 -2.02
CA HIS A 267 -5.36 -3.88 -1.04
C HIS A 267 -3.93 -3.47 -1.43
N TRP A 268 -3.20 -4.30 -2.16
CA TRP A 268 -1.81 -4.08 -2.59
C TRP A 268 -1.70 -3.56 -4.03
N GLY A 269 -2.83 -3.28 -4.68
CA GLY A 269 -2.89 -2.73 -6.04
C GLY A 269 -2.88 -3.78 -7.14
N PHE A 270 -2.90 -5.08 -6.82
CA PHE A 270 -2.97 -6.14 -7.82
C PHE A 270 -4.39 -6.30 -8.32
N TYR A 271 -4.53 -6.74 -9.57
CA TYR A 271 -5.84 -6.96 -10.18
C TYR A 271 -6.60 -8.09 -9.48
N ASN A 272 -7.80 -7.78 -8.97
CA ASN A 272 -8.64 -8.74 -8.23
C ASN A 272 -9.95 -9.12 -8.93
N GLY A 273 -10.24 -8.52 -10.10
CA GLY A 273 -11.46 -8.78 -10.86
C GLY A 273 -12.73 -8.11 -10.32
N ALA A 274 -12.65 -7.25 -9.30
CA ALA A 274 -13.79 -6.50 -8.79
C ALA A 274 -14.14 -5.28 -9.67
N PHE A 275 -14.67 -5.53 -10.88
CA PHE A 275 -15.02 -4.46 -11.84
C PHE A 275 -16.17 -3.57 -11.41
N ASP A 276 -17.02 -4.05 -10.50
CA ASP A 276 -18.12 -3.26 -9.92
C ASP A 276 -17.60 -2.24 -8.90
N ASN A 277 -16.28 -2.19 -8.63
CA ASN A 277 -15.68 -1.14 -7.82
C ASN A 277 -15.83 0.21 -8.52
N GLU A 278 -16.76 1.02 -8.02
CA GLU A 278 -16.90 2.43 -8.42
C GLU A 278 -15.90 3.34 -7.74
N ARG A 279 -15.21 2.87 -6.70
CA ARG A 279 -14.19 3.59 -5.93
C ARG A 279 -13.14 2.63 -5.38
N LEU A 280 -12.05 3.15 -4.82
CA LEU A 280 -11.06 2.36 -4.07
C LEU A 280 -11.24 2.48 -2.56
N LEU A 281 -12.14 3.36 -2.11
CA LEU A 281 -12.43 3.58 -0.70
C LEU A 281 -13.09 2.36 -0.06
N HIS A 282 -12.58 1.95 1.10
CA HIS A 282 -13.18 0.91 1.91
C HIS A 282 -14.52 1.38 2.51
N GLY A 283 -15.47 0.45 2.69
CA GLY A 283 -16.83 0.76 3.14
C GLY A 283 -16.86 1.08 4.63
N ILE A 284 -17.86 1.83 5.09
CA ILE A 284 -18.10 2.05 6.52
C ILE A 284 -19.20 1.08 6.96
N PRO A 285 -18.91 0.14 7.89
CA PRO A 285 -19.94 -0.76 8.43
C PRO A 285 -21.02 0.02 9.18
N ALA A 286 -22.28 -0.44 9.08
CA ALA A 286 -23.44 0.20 9.72
C ALA A 286 -23.28 0.44 11.23
N GLY A 287 -22.48 -0.39 11.92
CA GLY A 287 -22.24 -0.27 13.36
C GLY A 287 -21.28 0.85 13.78
N GLN A 288 -20.56 1.47 12.85
CA GLN A 288 -19.52 2.45 13.16
C GLN A 288 -20.05 3.89 13.20
N TYR A 289 -21.15 4.19 12.49
CA TYR A 289 -21.75 5.52 12.50
C TYR A 289 -23.28 5.48 12.32
N ASN A 290 -24.01 5.68 13.40
CA ASN A 290 -25.47 5.92 13.43
C ASN A 290 -26.35 4.95 12.59
N GLY A 291 -25.88 3.72 12.34
CA GLY A 291 -26.60 2.74 11.52
C GLY A 291 -26.39 2.87 10.00
N VAL A 292 -25.58 3.83 9.53
CA VAL A 292 -25.37 4.08 8.10
C VAL A 292 -24.34 3.11 7.53
N LEU A 293 -24.76 2.28 6.57
CA LEU A 293 -23.87 1.47 5.75
C LEU A 293 -23.40 2.28 4.55
N LEU A 294 -22.10 2.53 4.44
CA LEU A 294 -21.50 2.99 3.19
C LEU A 294 -20.86 1.79 2.50
N ALA A 295 -21.45 1.36 1.39
CA ALA A 295 -20.82 0.36 0.54
C ALA A 295 -19.43 0.86 0.10
N GLY A 296 -18.46 -0.04 0.12
CA GLY A 296 -17.10 0.26 -0.30
C GLY A 296 -16.61 -0.66 -1.40
N ALA A 297 -15.39 -0.42 -1.83
CA ALA A 297 -14.70 -1.25 -2.80
C ALA A 297 -14.43 -2.65 -2.23
N ASN A 298 -14.60 -3.69 -3.05
CA ASN A 298 -14.04 -4.99 -2.75
C ASN A 298 -12.53 -4.94 -3.03
N ARG A 299 -11.74 -4.96 -1.95
CA ARG A 299 -10.28 -4.89 -1.98
C ARG A 299 -9.63 -6.24 -1.65
N GLU A 300 -10.41 -7.29 -1.44
CA GLU A 300 -9.88 -8.63 -1.19
C GLU A 300 -9.08 -9.14 -2.40
N PRO A 301 -8.01 -9.93 -2.17
CA PRO A 301 -7.29 -10.60 -3.25
C PRO A 301 -8.25 -11.46 -4.08
N GLY A 302 -8.14 -11.33 -5.41
CA GLY A 302 -8.96 -12.10 -6.34
C GLY A 302 -8.61 -13.58 -6.34
N ALA A 303 -9.42 -14.40 -7.03
CA ALA A 303 -9.03 -15.79 -7.29
C ALA A 303 -7.71 -15.84 -8.08
N ASP A 304 -6.83 -16.79 -7.76
CA ASP A 304 -5.47 -16.96 -8.31
C ASP A 304 -5.42 -16.84 -9.85
N PHE A 305 -6.48 -17.29 -10.51
CA PHE A 305 -6.60 -17.28 -11.97
C PHE A 305 -6.78 -15.87 -12.57
N LEU A 306 -7.42 -14.94 -11.85
CA LEU A 306 -7.65 -13.56 -12.30
C LEU A 306 -6.37 -12.72 -12.22
N ALA A 307 -5.60 -12.89 -11.15
CA ALA A 307 -4.27 -12.28 -11.04
C ALA A 307 -3.29 -12.84 -12.09
N GLY A 308 -3.56 -14.04 -12.62
CA GLY A 308 -2.73 -14.72 -13.60
C GLY A 308 -2.89 -14.25 -15.04
N VAL A 309 -3.88 -13.43 -15.36
CA VAL A 309 -4.08 -12.99 -16.74
C VAL A 309 -2.96 -12.04 -17.17
N GLY A 310 -2.43 -12.26 -18.37
CA GLY A 310 -1.28 -11.53 -18.91
C GLY A 310 0.08 -12.06 -18.43
N MET A 311 0.13 -13.04 -17.53
CA MET A 311 1.39 -13.66 -17.10
C MET A 311 2.00 -14.52 -18.19
N LEU A 312 3.33 -14.55 -18.29
CA LEU A 312 4.04 -15.38 -19.27
C LEU A 312 3.80 -16.87 -18.96
N GLU A 313 3.17 -17.60 -19.86
CA GLU A 313 2.90 -19.03 -19.67
C GLU A 313 3.99 -19.90 -20.32
N LYS A 314 4.51 -19.50 -21.48
CA LYS A 314 5.46 -20.33 -22.24
C LYS A 314 6.44 -19.50 -23.06
N ILE A 315 7.69 -19.92 -23.07
CA ILE A 315 8.72 -19.55 -24.05
C ILE A 315 8.99 -20.75 -24.94
N GLN A 316 8.76 -20.61 -26.23
CA GLN A 316 9.16 -21.59 -27.23
C GLN A 316 10.50 -21.18 -27.83
N TYR A 317 11.48 -22.09 -27.85
CA TYR A 317 12.82 -21.83 -28.35
C TYR A 317 12.97 -22.18 -29.84
N PRO A 318 13.93 -21.55 -30.53
CA PRO A 318 14.27 -21.87 -31.92
C PRO A 318 14.67 -23.34 -32.14
N SER A 319 15.18 -24.01 -31.12
CA SER A 319 15.59 -25.42 -31.15
C SER A 319 14.42 -26.41 -31.18
N GLY A 320 13.19 -25.96 -30.90
CA GLY A 320 12.00 -26.83 -30.80
C GLY A 320 11.59 -27.15 -29.36
N GLY A 321 12.50 -27.04 -28.39
CA GLY A 321 12.18 -27.12 -26.96
C GLY A 321 11.44 -25.89 -26.43
N SER A 322 10.94 -25.96 -25.20
CA SER A 322 10.21 -24.85 -24.57
C SER A 322 10.30 -24.85 -23.06
N THR A 323 10.08 -23.69 -22.44
CA THR A 323 9.90 -23.57 -20.99
C THR A 323 8.50 -23.10 -20.69
N ARG A 324 7.80 -23.78 -19.77
CA ARG A 324 6.48 -23.41 -19.26
C ARG A 324 6.59 -22.93 -17.83
N PHE A 325 5.80 -21.90 -17.49
CA PHE A 325 5.73 -21.31 -16.16
C PHE A 325 4.31 -21.48 -15.63
N GLU A 326 4.19 -21.95 -14.39
CA GLU A 326 2.93 -21.95 -13.64
C GLU A 326 3.10 -21.07 -12.42
N PHE A 327 2.07 -20.27 -12.14
CA PHE A 327 2.05 -19.35 -11.02
C PHE A 327 0.97 -19.75 -10.01
N GLU A 328 1.17 -19.34 -8.76
CA GLU A 328 0.19 -19.45 -7.68
C GLU A 328 0.11 -18.14 -6.90
N ALA A 329 -0.99 -17.93 -6.18
CA ALA A 329 -1.14 -16.75 -5.33
C ALA A 329 -0.11 -16.70 -4.20
N HIS A 330 0.28 -15.50 -3.82
CA HIS A 330 0.97 -15.29 -2.56
C HIS A 330 0.04 -15.63 -1.38
N ASP A 331 0.65 -16.12 -0.31
CA ASP A 331 -0.03 -16.41 0.94
C ASP A 331 0.81 -15.95 2.13
N THR A 332 0.16 -15.83 3.29
CA THR A 332 0.77 -15.50 4.58
C THR A 332 0.10 -16.31 5.70
N GLY A 333 0.80 -16.43 6.82
CA GLY A 333 0.30 -17.14 8.01
C GLY A 333 0.14 -18.64 7.79
N GLY A 334 -0.89 -19.21 8.39
CA GLY A 334 -1.10 -20.66 8.45
C GLY A 334 -0.40 -21.31 9.64
N GLY A 335 -0.21 -22.62 9.59
CA GLY A 335 0.41 -23.42 10.65
C GLY A 335 -0.55 -23.73 11.80
N LYS A 336 0.00 -23.81 13.02
CA LYS A 336 -0.77 -24.16 14.24
C LYS A 336 -0.86 -22.96 15.16
N GLY A 337 -2.06 -22.69 15.66
CA GLY A 337 -2.32 -21.63 16.64
C GLY A 337 -3.25 -22.10 17.75
N TYR A 338 -3.48 -21.23 18.74
CA TYR A 338 -4.46 -21.48 19.79
C TYR A 338 -5.78 -20.83 19.41
N ARG A 339 -6.90 -21.53 19.66
CA ARG A 339 -8.23 -20.95 19.42
C ARG A 339 -8.47 -19.84 20.44
N LYS A 340 -8.59 -18.60 19.98
CA LYS A 340 -9.11 -17.51 20.82
C LYS A 340 -10.61 -17.72 21.02
N VAL A 341 -11.05 -17.84 22.26
CA VAL A 341 -12.48 -17.89 22.59
C VAL A 341 -12.81 -16.59 23.31
N PRO A 342 -13.82 -15.84 22.86
CA PRO A 342 -14.29 -14.66 23.58
C PRO A 342 -14.71 -15.08 24.99
N GLN A 343 -14.05 -14.53 26.01
CA GLN A 343 -14.37 -14.78 27.41
C GLN A 343 -14.78 -13.45 28.02
N THR A 344 -16.09 -13.27 28.22
CA THR A 344 -16.57 -12.05 28.85
C THR A 344 -16.56 -12.22 30.37
N GLN A 345 -15.54 -11.70 31.05
CA GLN A 345 -15.65 -11.46 32.49
C GLN A 345 -16.27 -10.08 32.71
N PHE A 346 -17.54 -10.05 33.10
CA PHE A 346 -18.22 -8.82 33.45
C PHE A 346 -17.70 -8.33 34.81
N VAL A 347 -16.80 -7.35 34.78
CA VAL A 347 -16.46 -6.56 35.97
C VAL A 347 -17.25 -5.26 35.82
N THR A 348 -18.25 -5.06 36.68
CA THR A 348 -19.17 -3.94 36.63
C THR A 348 -19.20 -3.27 37.98
N THR A 349 -18.74 -2.02 38.02
CA THR A 349 -18.97 -1.13 39.16
C THR A 349 -19.96 -0.05 38.75
N ASN A 350 -20.90 0.27 39.63
CA ASN A 350 -21.90 1.31 39.42
C ASN A 350 -21.97 2.26 40.62
N ILE A 351 -22.22 3.54 40.35
CA ILE A 351 -22.70 4.48 41.37
C ILE A 351 -24.22 4.40 41.41
N GLY A 352 -24.79 3.88 42.50
CA GLY A 352 -26.23 3.88 42.75
C GLY A 352 -26.54 4.48 44.12
N GLY A 353 -27.53 5.38 44.19
CA GLY A 353 -27.96 5.99 45.45
C GLY A 353 -27.09 7.18 45.88
N SER A 354 -26.92 7.39 47.20
CA SER A 354 -26.21 8.55 47.78
C SER A 354 -24.67 8.47 47.74
N ALA A 355 -24.11 7.43 47.13
CA ALA A 355 -22.66 7.26 47.00
C ALA A 355 -22.08 8.23 45.96
N LEU A 356 -20.93 8.85 46.28
CA LEU A 356 -20.18 9.68 45.33
C LEU A 356 -19.03 8.92 44.65
N GLU A 357 -18.81 7.66 45.05
CA GLU A 357 -17.74 6.82 44.51
C GLU A 357 -18.14 5.35 44.61
N SER A 358 -17.73 4.57 43.62
CA SER A 358 -17.84 3.10 43.65
C SER A 358 -16.64 2.49 42.93
N SER A 359 -16.07 1.42 43.50
CA SER A 359 -14.94 0.72 42.88
C SER A 359 -15.05 -0.79 43.01
N GLN A 360 -14.46 -1.49 42.04
CA GLN A 360 -14.36 -2.94 42.04
C GLN A 360 -12.95 -3.34 41.59
N THR A 361 -12.37 -4.33 42.25
CA THR A 361 -11.07 -4.91 41.86
C THR A 361 -11.28 -6.23 41.14
N PHE A 362 -10.45 -6.48 40.13
CA PHE A 362 -10.41 -7.75 39.40
C PHE A 362 -8.96 -8.15 39.08
N THR A 363 -8.77 -9.43 38.77
CA THR A 363 -7.49 -10.02 38.36
C THR A 363 -7.73 -10.94 37.18
N LEU A 364 -6.78 -10.97 36.25
CA LEU A 364 -6.83 -11.87 35.09
C LEU A 364 -5.84 -13.02 35.28
N SER A 365 -6.21 -14.23 34.87
CA SER A 365 -5.31 -15.39 34.93
C SER A 365 -4.22 -15.35 33.84
N GLU A 366 -4.44 -14.59 32.77
CA GLU A 366 -3.51 -14.40 31.66
C GLU A 366 -3.50 -12.95 31.18
N GLY A 367 -2.46 -12.56 30.44
CA GLY A 367 -2.35 -11.22 29.88
C GLY A 367 -3.14 -11.10 28.59
N VAL A 368 -3.95 -10.04 28.47
CA VAL A 368 -4.92 -9.87 27.37
C VAL A 368 -4.93 -8.43 26.85
N LEU A 369 -5.37 -8.26 25.61
CA LEU A 369 -5.85 -6.97 25.10
C LEU A 369 -7.36 -6.91 25.32
N ALA A 370 -7.79 -6.00 26.18
CA ALA A 370 -9.19 -5.81 26.56
C ALA A 370 -9.82 -4.61 25.85
N SER A 371 -11.13 -4.66 25.64
CA SER A 371 -11.98 -3.52 25.35
C SER A 371 -12.66 -3.04 26.63
N VAL A 372 -12.45 -1.78 27.02
CA VAL A 372 -13.08 -1.17 28.19
C VAL A 372 -14.23 -0.27 27.74
N VAL A 373 -15.42 -0.52 28.25
CA VAL A 373 -16.65 0.20 27.93
C VAL A 373 -17.03 1.06 29.12
N PHE A 374 -17.26 2.35 28.86
CA PHE A 374 -17.71 3.33 29.84
C PHE A 374 -19.11 3.76 29.48
N GLU A 375 -20.05 3.70 30.42
CA GLU A 375 -21.42 4.12 30.24
C GLU A 375 -21.81 5.12 31.32
N ARG A 376 -22.49 6.19 30.91
CA ARG A 376 -23.06 7.21 31.80
C ARG A 376 -24.56 7.40 31.51
N PRO A 377 -25.32 8.01 32.42
CA PRO A 377 -26.70 8.40 32.14
C PRO A 377 -26.80 9.28 30.88
N SER A 378 -27.93 9.17 30.18
CA SER A 378 -28.11 9.90 28.92
C SER A 378 -28.04 11.42 29.15
N PRO A 379 -27.49 12.19 28.20
CA PRO A 379 -27.45 13.66 28.30
C PRO A 379 -28.83 14.28 28.49
N ASP A 380 -29.86 13.72 27.85
CA ASP A 380 -31.25 14.14 28.02
C ASP A 380 -31.75 13.93 29.45
N PHE A 381 -31.42 12.79 30.06
CA PHE A 381 -31.76 12.51 31.45
C PHE A 381 -31.07 13.51 32.40
N LEU A 382 -29.78 13.77 32.17
CA LEU A 382 -29.02 14.74 32.98
C LEU A 382 -29.58 16.17 32.84
N ARG A 383 -29.91 16.60 31.62
CA ARG A 383 -30.46 17.93 31.31
C ARG A 383 -31.86 18.14 31.89
N THR A 384 -32.74 17.14 31.76
CA THR A 384 -34.13 17.21 32.24
C THR A 384 -34.25 17.29 33.76
N HIS A 385 -33.21 16.89 34.48
CA HIS A 385 -33.15 16.89 35.95
C HIS A 385 -32.07 17.84 36.51
N ASP A 386 -31.54 18.75 35.68
CA ASP A 386 -30.54 19.78 36.04
C ASP A 386 -29.27 19.25 36.75
N PHE A 387 -28.83 18.04 36.37
CA PHE A 387 -27.56 17.48 36.85
C PHE A 387 -26.39 18.20 36.17
N LYS A 388 -25.53 18.86 36.97
CA LYS A 388 -24.35 19.63 36.49
C LYS A 388 -23.02 18.90 36.63
N CYS A 389 -23.05 17.57 36.74
CA CYS A 389 -21.88 16.76 36.99
C CYS A 389 -21.65 15.71 35.89
N ALA A 390 -20.39 15.33 35.70
CA ALA A 390 -19.99 14.20 34.88
C ALA A 390 -19.20 13.21 35.76
N PRO A 391 -19.52 11.90 35.74
CA PRO A 391 -18.70 10.91 36.42
C PRO A 391 -17.32 10.83 35.77
N THR A 392 -16.28 10.70 36.59
CA THR A 392 -14.92 10.37 36.17
C THR A 392 -14.73 8.87 36.29
N PHE A 393 -14.08 8.29 35.31
CA PHE A 393 -13.82 6.85 35.26
C PHE A 393 -12.31 6.62 35.30
N ASN A 394 -11.87 5.75 36.20
CA ASN A 394 -10.48 5.37 36.34
C ASN A 394 -10.32 3.85 36.22
N LEU A 395 -9.25 3.43 35.56
CA LEU A 395 -8.75 2.06 35.59
C LEU A 395 -7.32 2.11 36.13
N ILE A 396 -7.09 1.51 37.29
CA ILE A 396 -5.85 1.69 38.06
C ILE A 396 -5.18 0.34 38.25
N ASN A 397 -3.87 0.27 38.04
CA ASN A 397 -3.07 -0.86 38.49
C ASN A 397 -2.84 -0.72 40.00
N VAL A 398 -3.44 -1.61 40.80
CA VAL A 398 -3.43 -1.49 42.27
C VAL A 398 -2.01 -1.64 42.84
N ASN A 399 -1.12 -2.37 42.15
CA ASN A 399 0.25 -2.55 42.61
C ASN A 399 1.09 -1.28 42.48
N THR A 400 0.88 -0.51 41.42
CA THR A 400 1.66 0.71 41.15
C THR A 400 0.94 1.98 41.58
N GLY A 401 -0.38 1.95 41.73
CA GLY A 401 -1.23 3.13 41.93
C GLY A 401 -1.43 3.97 40.66
N GLU A 402 -0.86 3.54 39.53
CA GLU A 402 -0.87 4.29 38.27
C GLU A 402 -2.10 3.94 37.40
N PRO A 403 -2.67 4.91 36.67
CA PRO A 403 -3.72 4.63 35.69
C PRO A 403 -3.19 3.77 34.54
N VAL A 404 -4.03 2.85 34.05
CA VAL A 404 -3.75 2.03 32.87
C VAL A 404 -4.03 2.86 31.62
N GLY A 405 -3.02 3.03 30.75
CA GLY A 405 -3.10 3.81 29.51
C GLY A 405 -2.97 2.94 28.25
N VAL A 406 -3.48 3.47 27.13
CA VAL A 406 -3.03 3.09 25.78
C VAL A 406 -2.07 4.20 25.37
N ASP A 407 -0.86 3.85 24.90
CA ASP A 407 0.25 4.74 24.52
C ASP A 407 -0.04 6.25 24.67
N SER A 408 0.53 6.85 25.72
CA SER A 408 0.52 8.29 26.06
C SER A 408 -0.81 8.96 26.45
N TYR A 409 -1.94 8.25 26.53
CA TYR A 409 -3.19 8.80 27.09
C TYR A 409 -3.70 7.99 28.29
N ASN A 410 -3.93 8.68 29.42
CA ASN A 410 -4.69 8.15 30.55
C ASN A 410 -6.07 7.69 30.02
N VAL A 411 -6.57 6.52 30.45
CA VAL A 411 -7.95 6.10 30.16
C VAL A 411 -8.91 6.91 31.05
N VAL A 412 -8.94 8.22 30.83
CA VAL A 412 -9.97 9.12 31.33
C VAL A 412 -10.81 9.47 30.10
N PRO A 413 -11.96 8.81 29.89
CA PRO A 413 -12.77 9.07 28.73
C PRO A 413 -13.39 10.47 28.81
N THR A 414 -13.12 11.32 27.82
CA THR A 414 -13.81 12.60 27.65
C THR A 414 -15.07 12.38 26.82
N PHE A 415 -16.25 12.47 27.44
CA PHE A 415 -17.52 12.41 26.70
C PHE A 415 -17.72 13.71 25.93
N ALA A 416 -17.84 13.62 24.60
CA ALA A 416 -18.16 14.75 23.73
C ALA A 416 -19.67 14.80 23.44
N GLY A 417 -20.28 15.98 23.62
CA GLY A 417 -21.69 16.23 23.29
C GLY A 417 -22.67 15.24 23.93
N ASP A 418 -23.51 14.62 23.08
CA ASP A 418 -24.60 13.73 23.52
C ASP A 418 -24.21 12.25 23.71
N GLN A 419 -22.91 11.91 23.67
CA GLN A 419 -22.47 10.52 23.85
C GLN A 419 -22.68 10.04 25.30
N ASN A 420 -23.35 8.90 25.47
CA ASN A 420 -23.53 8.25 26.77
C ASN A 420 -22.70 6.97 26.95
N ARG A 421 -21.97 6.54 25.91
CA ARG A 421 -21.15 5.32 25.89
C ARG A 421 -19.85 5.53 25.13
N ILE A 422 -18.73 5.12 25.70
CA ILE A 422 -17.38 5.15 25.09
C ILE A 422 -16.79 3.74 25.15
N VAL A 423 -16.11 3.32 24.09
CA VAL A 423 -15.38 2.05 24.02
C VAL A 423 -13.92 2.35 23.75
N VAL A 424 -13.04 1.92 24.65
CA VAL A 424 -11.59 2.01 24.51
C VAL A 424 -11.05 0.61 24.16
N PRO A 425 -10.68 0.35 22.90
CA PRO A 425 -10.12 -0.93 22.48
C PRO A 425 -8.63 -1.05 22.89
N ASN A 426 -8.09 -2.26 22.82
CA ASN A 426 -6.65 -2.56 22.93
C ASN A 426 -5.99 -2.12 24.26
N VAL A 427 -6.72 -2.19 25.38
CA VAL A 427 -6.16 -1.94 26.71
C VAL A 427 -5.36 -3.17 27.17
N GLY A 428 -4.05 -3.04 27.27
CA GLY A 428 -3.16 -4.11 27.72
C GLY A 428 -3.26 -4.38 29.22
N LEU A 429 -3.76 -5.56 29.60
CA LEU A 429 -3.85 -5.99 31.00
C LEU A 429 -2.98 -7.22 31.22
N GLN A 430 -2.16 -7.21 32.26
CA GLN A 430 -1.19 -8.25 32.56
C GLN A 430 -1.79 -9.33 33.47
N ALA A 431 -1.28 -10.56 33.33
CA ALA A 431 -1.68 -11.69 34.16
C ALA A 431 -1.35 -11.45 35.64
N ASN A 432 -2.25 -11.87 36.54
CA ASN A 432 -2.11 -11.84 38.00
C ASN A 432 -1.84 -10.44 38.60
N ILE A 433 -2.11 -9.37 37.84
CA ILE A 433 -2.08 -8.00 38.36
C ILE A 433 -3.50 -7.62 38.83
N PRO A 434 -3.67 -7.13 40.07
CA PRO A 434 -4.93 -6.56 40.53
C PRO A 434 -5.15 -5.19 39.88
N TYR A 435 -6.28 -5.07 39.18
CA TYR A 435 -6.75 -3.83 38.57
C TYR A 435 -8.02 -3.36 39.28
N GLN A 436 -8.11 -2.07 39.56
CA GLN A 436 -9.29 -1.44 40.15
C GLN A 436 -9.98 -0.58 39.10
N ILE A 437 -11.25 -0.87 38.84
CA ILE A 437 -12.15 0.05 38.15
C ILE A 437 -12.81 0.94 39.19
N GLN A 438 -12.81 2.25 38.96
CA GLN A 438 -13.37 3.23 39.87
C GLN A 438 -14.21 4.23 39.08
N VAL A 439 -15.42 4.48 39.56
CA VAL A 439 -16.29 5.55 39.08
C VAL A 439 -16.43 6.54 40.22
N VAL A 440 -16.14 7.80 39.93
CA VAL A 440 -16.21 8.90 40.89
C VAL A 440 -17.16 9.96 40.35
N SER A 441 -18.17 10.33 41.12
CA SER A 441 -19.07 11.44 40.79
C SER A 441 -18.70 12.67 41.62
N ASP A 442 -18.85 13.85 41.03
CA ASP A 442 -18.55 15.11 41.72
C ASP A 442 -19.61 15.39 42.80
N SER A 443 -19.20 16.02 43.90
CA SER A 443 -20.07 16.67 44.89
C SER A 443 -21.23 17.50 44.29
N ARG A 444 -21.06 18.07 43.09
CA ARG A 444 -22.11 18.77 42.32
C ARG A 444 -23.29 17.86 41.91
N CYS A 445 -23.12 16.54 41.90
CA CYS A 445 -24.20 15.59 41.66
C CYS A 445 -25.21 15.53 42.83
N GLY A 446 -24.83 15.96 44.03
CA GLY A 446 -25.65 15.86 45.25
C GLY A 446 -26.32 17.17 45.70
N ALA A 447 -26.09 18.30 45.03
CA ALA A 447 -26.50 19.61 45.55
C ALA A 447 -27.96 20.00 45.23
N THR A 448 -28.63 19.35 44.26
CA THR A 448 -29.99 19.70 43.81
C THR A 448 -30.89 18.49 43.51
N ALA A 449 -30.41 17.25 43.68
CA ALA A 449 -31.15 16.05 43.26
C ALA A 449 -32.13 15.55 44.34
N ASP A 450 -33.36 15.26 43.93
CA ASP A 450 -34.32 14.48 44.73
C ASP A 450 -33.65 13.16 45.19
N PRO A 451 -33.67 12.82 46.49
CA PRO A 451 -33.17 11.53 46.98
C PRO A 451 -33.72 10.31 46.22
N GLY A 452 -34.92 10.42 45.63
CA GLY A 452 -35.53 9.39 44.79
C GLY A 452 -34.95 9.27 43.37
N LEU A 453 -34.18 10.25 42.89
CA LEU A 453 -33.54 10.27 41.56
C LEU A 453 -32.08 9.80 41.57
N LEU A 454 -31.46 9.68 42.75
CA LEU A 454 -30.07 9.24 42.90
C LEU A 454 -29.84 7.79 42.44
N SER A 455 -30.87 6.94 42.47
CA SER A 455 -30.82 5.58 41.90
C SER A 455 -30.77 5.54 40.37
N ALA A 456 -30.95 6.68 39.70
CA ALA A 456 -30.93 6.80 38.24
C ALA A 456 -29.60 7.34 37.68
N LEU A 457 -28.62 7.65 38.54
CA LEU A 457 -27.24 8.03 38.16
C LEU A 457 -26.34 6.82 37.82
N ASN A 458 -26.93 5.71 37.41
CA ASN A 458 -26.20 4.48 37.11
C ASN A 458 -25.17 4.74 36.00
N SER A 459 -23.90 4.69 36.38
CA SER A 459 -22.74 4.82 35.50
C SER A 459 -21.93 3.55 35.62
N SER A 460 -21.58 2.90 34.51
CA SER A 460 -20.93 1.60 34.52
C SER A 460 -19.57 1.64 33.82
N ILE A 461 -18.62 0.87 34.32
CA ILE A 461 -17.41 0.46 33.58
C ILE A 461 -17.54 -1.04 33.35
N THR A 462 -17.31 -1.49 32.12
CA THR A 462 -17.28 -2.91 31.75
C THR A 462 -15.99 -3.24 31.00
N VAL A 463 -15.22 -4.22 31.46
CA VAL A 463 -14.04 -4.74 30.74
C VAL A 463 -14.44 -6.00 29.96
N ARG A 464 -14.04 -6.11 28.69
CA ARG A 464 -14.29 -7.27 27.81
C ARG A 464 -12.98 -7.75 27.22
N TYR A 465 -12.68 -9.05 27.21
CA TYR A 465 -11.44 -9.57 26.63
C TYR A 465 -11.65 -10.96 25.99
N GLU A 466 -10.62 -11.46 25.29
CA GLU A 466 -10.60 -12.80 24.74
C GLU A 466 -9.47 -13.60 25.36
N VAL A 467 -9.71 -14.88 25.63
CA VAL A 467 -8.73 -15.80 26.24
C VAL A 467 -8.36 -16.85 25.22
N SER A 468 -7.07 -17.18 25.14
CA SER A 468 -6.61 -18.26 24.27
C SER A 468 -6.89 -19.60 24.94
N THR A 469 -7.61 -20.51 24.30
CA THR A 469 -7.80 -21.84 24.86
C THR A 469 -6.56 -22.70 24.68
N SER A 470 -6.43 -23.75 25.48
CA SER A 470 -5.39 -24.78 25.30
C SER A 470 -5.59 -25.65 24.05
N GLU A 471 -6.65 -25.42 23.26
CA GLU A 471 -6.94 -26.17 22.04
C GLU A 471 -6.09 -25.62 20.89
N VAL A 472 -5.21 -26.47 20.36
CA VAL A 472 -4.41 -26.17 19.17
C VAL A 472 -5.27 -26.41 17.93
N ILE A 473 -5.44 -25.37 17.12
CA ILE A 473 -6.16 -25.40 15.85
C ILE A 473 -5.20 -25.20 14.68
N SER A 474 -5.55 -25.78 13.52
CA SER A 474 -4.90 -25.43 12.26
C SER A 474 -5.40 -24.06 11.81
N LEU A 475 -4.48 -23.15 11.55
CA LEU A 475 -4.77 -21.85 10.98
C LEU A 475 -4.71 -21.97 9.47
N ALA A 476 -5.72 -21.46 8.77
CA ALA A 476 -5.70 -21.39 7.33
C ALA A 476 -4.69 -20.32 6.88
N LYS A 477 -4.00 -20.58 5.77
CA LYS A 477 -3.23 -19.54 5.09
C LYS A 477 -4.18 -18.48 4.54
N LYS A 478 -3.80 -17.22 4.69
CA LYS A 478 -4.51 -16.08 4.08
C LYS A 478 -3.84 -15.76 2.76
N ARG A 479 -4.62 -15.62 1.69
CA ARG A 479 -4.12 -15.12 0.41
C ARG A 479 -3.82 -13.64 0.51
N ILE A 480 -2.77 -13.21 -0.18
CA ILE A 480 -2.39 -11.81 -0.31
C ILE A 480 -2.19 -11.47 -1.79
N GLY A 481 -2.06 -10.19 -2.10
CA GLY A 481 -1.96 -9.73 -3.48
C GLY A 481 -0.75 -10.28 -4.23
N GLY A 482 -0.92 -10.48 -5.54
CA GLY A 482 0.13 -10.90 -6.47
C GLY A 482 0.29 -12.42 -6.63
N LEU A 483 1.28 -12.79 -7.44
CA LEU A 483 1.59 -14.17 -7.82
C LEU A 483 3.07 -14.49 -7.69
N ARG A 484 3.37 -15.75 -7.38
CA ARG A 484 4.73 -16.34 -7.36
C ARG A 484 4.81 -17.55 -8.27
N ILE A 485 6.02 -17.90 -8.69
CA ILE A 485 6.27 -19.07 -9.54
C ILE A 485 6.02 -20.34 -8.72
N LYS A 486 5.09 -21.17 -9.16
CA LYS A 486 4.83 -22.49 -8.58
C LYS A 486 5.74 -23.53 -9.19
N THR A 487 5.79 -23.59 -10.52
CA THR A 487 6.59 -24.55 -11.27
C THR A 487 7.19 -23.91 -12.52
N ILE A 488 8.35 -24.42 -12.92
CA ILE A 488 8.96 -24.18 -14.23
C ILE A 488 9.27 -25.54 -14.82
N THR A 489 8.75 -25.81 -16.02
CA THR A 489 8.99 -27.06 -16.73
C THR A 489 9.70 -26.79 -18.04
N ASP A 490 10.89 -27.36 -18.21
CA ASP A 490 11.65 -27.31 -19.46
C ASP A 490 11.41 -28.59 -20.27
N TYR A 491 11.01 -28.41 -21.51
CA TYR A 491 10.76 -29.46 -22.50
C TYR A 491 11.84 -29.41 -23.57
N ASP A 492 12.48 -30.54 -23.88
CA ASP A 492 13.45 -30.61 -24.98
C ASP A 492 12.77 -30.64 -26.36
N GLY A 493 11.48 -30.98 -26.41
CA GLY A 493 10.68 -31.08 -27.63
C GLY A 493 10.89 -32.39 -28.41
N ILE A 494 11.58 -33.38 -27.82
CA ILE A 494 11.95 -34.66 -28.44
C ILE A 494 11.40 -35.82 -27.60
N ASP A 495 11.72 -35.87 -26.31
CA ASP A 495 11.34 -36.95 -25.41
C ASP A 495 10.91 -36.41 -24.05
N ALA A 496 9.65 -36.65 -23.69
CA ALA A 496 9.08 -36.23 -22.41
C ALA A 496 9.81 -36.83 -21.19
N ALA A 497 10.59 -37.92 -21.37
CA ALA A 497 11.44 -38.46 -20.30
C ALA A 497 12.57 -37.50 -19.89
N ASN A 498 12.93 -36.53 -20.73
CA ASN A 498 13.95 -35.52 -20.46
C ASN A 498 13.38 -34.22 -19.87
N ASP A 499 12.07 -34.14 -19.66
CA ASP A 499 11.43 -32.94 -19.13
C ASP A 499 11.96 -32.63 -17.72
N VAL A 500 12.46 -31.41 -17.52
CA VAL A 500 12.98 -30.97 -16.23
C VAL A 500 11.94 -30.11 -15.54
N VAL A 501 11.36 -30.63 -14.46
CA VAL A 501 10.39 -29.92 -13.63
C VAL A 501 11.08 -29.34 -12.39
N ARG A 502 11.02 -28.02 -12.24
CA ARG A 502 11.44 -27.30 -11.05
C ARG A 502 10.20 -26.83 -10.31
N SER A 503 9.99 -27.30 -9.08
CA SER A 503 8.87 -26.91 -8.22
C SER A 503 9.37 -26.09 -7.04
N TYR A 504 8.65 -25.01 -6.72
CA TYR A 504 8.98 -24.11 -5.62
C TYR A 504 7.96 -24.29 -4.50
N ARG A 505 8.44 -24.39 -3.26
CA ARG A 505 7.61 -24.50 -2.06
C ARG A 505 7.90 -23.33 -1.13
N TYR A 506 6.86 -22.61 -0.73
CA TYR A 506 6.93 -21.37 0.02
C TYR A 506 6.40 -21.56 1.45
N GLU A 507 7.08 -22.41 2.20
CA GLU A 507 6.67 -22.79 3.55
C GLU A 507 7.86 -22.79 4.51
N ARG A 508 7.70 -22.13 5.66
CA ARG A 508 8.69 -22.18 6.77
C ARG A 508 8.57 -23.47 7.56
N ALA A 509 7.35 -24.01 7.68
CA ALA A 509 7.03 -25.27 8.33
C ALA A 509 5.76 -25.86 7.70
N GLU A 510 5.37 -27.07 8.09
CA GLU A 510 4.15 -27.71 7.58
C GLU A 510 2.92 -26.78 7.74
N ASP A 511 2.29 -26.46 6.61
CA ASP A 511 1.17 -25.53 6.47
C ASP A 511 1.42 -24.08 6.90
N LEU A 512 2.65 -23.70 7.25
CA LEU A 512 3.04 -22.34 7.60
C LEU A 512 3.73 -21.67 6.41
N SER A 513 3.10 -20.63 5.86
CA SER A 513 3.65 -19.85 4.76
C SER A 513 5.01 -19.25 5.11
N SER A 514 5.89 -19.13 4.12
CA SER A 514 7.11 -18.33 4.23
C SER A 514 6.89 -16.83 4.04
N GLY A 515 5.71 -16.43 3.56
CA GLY A 515 5.32 -15.04 3.39
C GLY A 515 5.05 -14.36 4.73
N GLU A 516 5.53 -13.13 4.86
CA GLU A 516 5.35 -12.28 6.02
C GLU A 516 4.89 -10.91 5.54
N VAL A 517 3.72 -10.48 6.02
CA VAL A 517 3.16 -9.17 5.66
C VAL A 517 3.72 -8.17 6.64
N VAL A 518 4.49 -7.19 6.14
CA VAL A 518 5.13 -6.16 6.96
C VAL A 518 4.08 -5.30 7.66
N ASP A 519 3.08 -4.85 6.91
CA ASP A 519 1.92 -4.13 7.43
C ASP A 519 0.64 -4.59 6.74
N GLU A 520 -0.38 -4.90 7.54
CA GLU A 520 -1.72 -5.13 7.00
C GLU A 520 -2.41 -3.79 6.70
N PRO A 521 -3.18 -3.68 5.61
CA PRO A 521 -3.91 -2.46 5.28
C PRO A 521 -4.91 -2.09 6.38
N THR A 522 -4.68 -0.97 7.05
CA THR A 522 -5.62 -0.39 8.03
C THR A 522 -6.37 0.78 7.42
N TYR A 523 -7.70 0.78 7.54
CA TYR A 523 -8.55 1.85 7.02
C TYR A 523 -9.01 2.77 8.17
N GLY A 524 -8.60 4.03 8.13
CA GLY A 524 -9.06 5.08 9.04
C GLY A 524 -10.20 5.90 8.43
N TYR A 525 -11.11 6.37 9.27
CA TYR A 525 -12.20 7.27 8.87
C TYR A 525 -12.18 8.51 9.74
N GLN A 526 -12.18 9.69 9.11
CA GLN A 526 -12.30 10.97 9.81
C GLN A 526 -13.71 11.52 9.61
N TYR A 527 -14.28 12.06 10.70
CA TYR A 527 -15.60 12.68 10.69
C TYR A 527 -15.46 14.13 11.10
N THR A 528 -15.96 15.03 10.26
CA THR A 528 -16.03 16.46 10.56
C THR A 528 -17.48 16.83 10.79
N ILE A 529 -17.80 17.29 12.01
CA ILE A 529 -19.14 17.81 12.32
C ILE A 529 -19.13 19.30 11.99
N ASN A 530 -19.76 19.68 10.88
CA ASN A 530 -20.05 21.07 10.60
C ASN A 530 -21.34 21.46 11.34
N GLN A 531 -21.21 22.00 12.54
CA GLN A 531 -22.32 22.72 13.15
C GLN A 531 -22.43 24.08 12.46
N ASN A 532 -23.49 24.27 11.67
CA ASN A 532 -23.89 25.62 11.33
C ASN A 532 -24.29 26.30 12.64
N ASP A 533 -23.51 27.30 13.03
CA ASP A 533 -23.77 28.17 14.17
C ASP A 533 -25.24 28.65 14.08
N PRO A 534 -26.07 28.49 15.13
CA PRO A 534 -27.45 28.95 15.09
C PRO A 534 -27.47 30.48 15.18
N VAL A 535 -27.05 31.16 14.11
CA VAL A 535 -27.27 32.60 13.96
C VAL A 535 -28.76 32.78 13.67
N SER A 536 -29.48 33.08 14.75
CA SER A 536 -30.78 33.76 14.81
C SER A 536 -31.69 33.56 13.60
N ASN A 537 -32.68 32.69 13.77
CA ASN A 537 -33.89 32.58 12.97
C ASN A 537 -34.39 33.97 12.47
N PRO A 538 -34.20 34.35 11.19
CA PRO A 538 -35.02 35.37 10.58
C PRO A 538 -36.23 34.64 10.02
N THR A 539 -37.38 34.83 10.65
CA THR A 539 -38.67 34.57 10.01
C THR A 539 -38.70 35.30 8.66
N ASN A 540 -38.45 34.58 7.57
CA ASN A 540 -39.02 34.74 6.23
C ASN A 540 -38.39 33.69 5.30
N GLY A 541 -39.24 33.04 4.49
CA GLY A 541 -38.83 31.95 3.60
C GLY A 541 -37.93 32.37 2.44
N MET A 542 -37.40 31.35 1.75
CA MET A 542 -36.37 31.34 0.69
C MET A 542 -34.94 31.56 1.25
N ASP A 543 -33.91 30.78 0.94
CA ASP A 543 -33.64 29.77 -0.10
C ASP A 543 -32.60 28.75 0.41
N CYS A 544 -32.58 27.55 -0.18
CA CYS A 544 -31.43 26.65 -0.10
C CYS A 544 -30.26 27.24 -0.92
N PRO A 545 -29.01 27.22 -0.42
CA PRO A 545 -27.82 27.44 -1.25
C PRO A 545 -27.54 26.26 -2.19
#